data_AF-T0PZ79-F1
#
_entry.id   AF-T0PZ79-F1
#
_cell.length_a   1.000
_cell.length_b   1.000
_cell.length_c   1.000
_cell.angle_alpha   90.00
_cell.angle_beta   90.00
_cell.angle_gamma   90.00
#
_symmetry.space_group_name_H-M   'P 1'
#
loop_
_entity.id
_entity.type
_entity.pdbx_description
1 polymer ?
#
loop_
_entity_poly.entity_id
_entity_poly.type
_entity_poly.pdbx_seq_one_letter_code
_entity_poly.pdbx_strand_id
1 'polypeptide(L)' 'NGKDYFKLRSSWGAAWGDKGYIKLQRGVGGDGLCNVAEFPVYPKLKGAPMPTTAPVPTKPAC' A
#
# COMPACT_ATOMS: atom_id res chain seq x y z
N ASN A 1 18.65 6.42 15.94
CA ASN A 1 19.19 6.08 14.60
C ASN A 1 18.16 6.34 13.51
N GLY A 2 17.97 7.61 13.11
CA GLY A 2 17.00 8.02 12.08
C GLY A 2 17.35 7.51 10.69
N LYS A 3 17.18 6.21 10.47
CA LYS A 3 17.35 5.57 9.16
C LYS A 3 16.04 5.64 8.40
N ASP A 4 16.13 5.98 7.12
CA ASP A 4 14.97 6.01 6.23
C ASP A 4 14.40 4.61 6.01
N TYR A 5 13.08 4.52 5.88
CA TYR A 5 12.39 3.26 5.64
C TYR A 5 11.18 3.42 4.73
N PHE A 6 10.84 2.35 4.02
CA PHE A 6 9.56 2.16 3.35
C PHE A 6 8.56 1.52 4.31
N LYS A 7 7.35 2.06 4.37
CA LYS A 7 6.23 1.40 5.06
C LYS A 7 5.43 0.62 4.04
N LEU A 8 5.52 -0.71 4.06
CA LEU A 8 4.80 -1.59 3.15
C LEU A 8 3.62 -2.23 3.88
N ARG A 9 2.48 -2.33 3.20
CA ARG A 9 1.31 -3.07 3.69
C ARG A 9 1.39 -4.51 3.22
N SER A 10 1.20 -5.45 4.13
CA SER A 10 1.09 -6.88 3.84
C SER A 10 -0.37 -7.33 3.84
N SER A 11 -0.64 -8.45 3.16
CA SER A 11 -1.97 -9.09 3.09
C SER A 11 -2.19 -10.13 4.21
N TRP A 12 -1.23 -10.33 5.11
CA TRP A 12 -1.30 -11.31 6.21
C TRP A 12 -2.19 -10.89 7.40
N GLY A 13 -3.09 -9.92 7.18
CA GLY A 13 -4.00 -9.41 8.19
C GLY A 13 -3.37 -8.37 9.13
N ALA A 14 -4.22 -7.66 9.86
CA ALA A 14 -3.80 -6.59 10.76
C ALA A 14 -3.07 -7.10 12.02
N ALA A 15 -3.23 -8.38 12.37
CA ALA A 15 -2.56 -8.99 13.52
C ALA A 15 -1.04 -9.21 13.27
N TRP A 16 -0.61 -9.19 12.01
CA TRP A 16 0.77 -9.45 11.67
C TRP A 16 1.60 -8.16 11.54
N GLY A 17 2.85 -8.18 12.01
CA GLY A 17 3.74 -7.01 11.95
C GLY A 17 3.20 -5.81 12.74
N ASP A 18 3.43 -4.60 12.22
CA ASP A 18 2.92 -3.35 12.82
C ASP A 18 1.54 -3.02 12.24
N LYS A 19 0.49 -3.68 12.74
CA LYS A 19 -0.90 -3.54 12.26
C LYS A 19 -1.09 -3.93 10.79
N GLY A 20 -0.40 -4.96 10.32
CA GLY A 20 -0.39 -5.41 8.92
C GLY A 20 0.67 -4.74 8.06
N TYR A 21 1.62 -4.01 8.65
CA TYR A 21 2.68 -3.31 7.92
C TYR A 21 4.08 -3.80 8.33
N ILE A 22 5.03 -3.63 7.42
CA ILE A 22 6.46 -3.74 7.67
C ILE A 22 7.20 -2.44 7.36
N LYS A 23 8.31 -2.25 8.07
CA LYS A 23 9.28 -1.19 7.81
C LYS A 23 10.49 -1.82 7.15
N LEU A 24 10.72 -1.45 5.90
CA LEU A 24 11.84 -1.95 5.11
C LEU A 24 12.90 -0.84 5.01
N GLN A 25 14.16 -1.13 5.33
CA GLN A 25 15.21 -0.11 5.29
C GLN A 25 15.37 0.45 3.86
N ARG A 26 15.35 1.77 3.72
CA ARG A 26 15.55 2.48 2.45
C ARG A 26 17.03 2.83 2.30
N GLY A 27 17.51 2.89 1.05
CA GLY A 27 18.87 3.33 0.76
C GLY A 27 19.96 2.27 0.99
N VAL A 28 19.62 0.99 0.91
CA VAL A 28 20.58 -0.13 1.04
C VAL A 28 21.43 -0.36 -0.23
N GLY A 29 21.23 0.42 -1.29
CA GLY A 29 21.87 0.21 -2.61
C GLY A 29 21.11 -0.82 -3.47
N GLY A 30 21.50 -0.93 -4.74
CA GLY A 30 20.84 -1.81 -5.73
C GLY A 30 19.35 -1.53 -5.90
N ASP A 31 18.56 -2.59 -6.11
CA ASP A 31 17.09 -2.54 -6.26
C ASP A 31 16.34 -2.46 -4.92
N GLY A 32 17.01 -1.95 -3.88
CA GLY A 32 16.49 -1.88 -2.52
C GLY A 32 16.52 -3.22 -1.79
N LEU A 33 16.06 -3.20 -0.53
CA LEU A 33 16.01 -4.42 0.27
C LEU A 33 14.96 -5.36 -0.34
N CYS A 34 15.31 -6.64 -0.52
CA CYS A 34 14.43 -7.65 -1.12
C CYS A 34 13.88 -7.26 -2.51
N ASN A 35 14.64 -6.50 -3.30
CA ASN A 35 14.26 -6.03 -4.65
C ASN A 35 12.94 -5.24 -4.70
N VAL A 36 12.57 -4.59 -3.59
CA VAL A 36 11.31 -3.85 -3.49
C VAL A 36 11.19 -2.69 -4.49
N ALA A 37 12.32 -2.18 -4.97
CA ALA A 37 12.37 -1.04 -5.89
C ALA A 37 12.63 -1.45 -7.35
N GLU A 38 12.73 -2.74 -7.67
CA GLU A 38 13.06 -3.24 -9.02
C GLU A 38 11.92 -2.95 -10.02
N PHE A 39 10.68 -3.34 -9.69
CA PHE A 39 9.52 -3.21 -10.58
C PHE A 39 8.25 -2.67 -9.89
N PRO A 40 8.23 -1.40 -9.45
CA PRO A 40 7.04 -0.79 -8.89
C PRO A 40 6.00 -0.49 -9.98
N VAL A 41 4.77 -0.97 -9.80
CA VAL A 41 3.64 -0.68 -10.68
C VAL A 41 2.53 0.02 -9.90
N TYR A 42 1.92 1.03 -10.52
CA TYR A 42 0.81 1.77 -9.94
C TYR A 42 -0.23 2.09 -11.01
N PRO A 43 -1.53 2.00 -10.70
CA PRO A 43 -2.57 2.40 -11.63
C PRO A 43 -2.56 3.91 -11.80
N LYS A 44 -2.71 4.38 -13.04
CA LYS A 44 -2.98 5.78 -13.35
C LYS A 44 -4.49 5.96 -13.46
N LEU A 45 -5.07 6.81 -12.62
CA LEU A 45 -6.48 7.17 -12.71
C LEU A 45 -6.69 8.01 -13.97
N LYS A 46 -7.57 7.58 -14.88
CA LYS A 46 -8.02 8.38 -16.02
C LYS A 46 -9.22 9.20 -15.58
N GLY A 47 -9.00 10.48 -15.29
CA GLY A 47 -10.00 11.41 -14.75
C GLY A 47 -9.71 11.83 -13.30
N ALA A 48 -10.35 12.90 -12.84
CA ALA A 48 -10.33 13.23 -11.42
C ALA A 48 -10.93 12.05 -10.64
N PRO A 49 -10.33 11.62 -9.50
CA PRO A 49 -11.06 10.77 -8.58
C PRO A 49 -12.29 11.58 -8.15
N MET A 50 -13.45 11.27 -8.75
CA MET A 50 -14.70 11.83 -8.27
C MET A 50 -14.80 11.33 -6.83
N PRO A 51 -14.87 12.22 -5.82
CA PRO A 51 -15.17 11.77 -4.47
C PRO A 51 -16.57 11.19 -4.52
N THR A 52 -16.69 9.87 -4.60
CA THR A 52 -17.96 9.17 -4.43
C THR A 52 -18.35 9.33 -2.98
N THR A 53 -18.96 10.46 -2.63
CA THR A 53 -19.62 10.71 -1.36
C THR A 53 -21.00 10.04 -1.27
N ALA A 54 -21.41 9.30 -2.31
CA ALA A 54 -22.66 8.55 -2.27
C ALA A 54 -22.41 7.13 -1.74
N PRO A 55 -22.86 6.77 -0.53
CA PRO A 55 -23.04 5.36 -0.21
C PRO A 55 -23.96 4.76 -1.28
N VAL A 56 -23.49 3.73 -1.97
CA VAL A 56 -24.33 2.96 -2.88
C VAL A 56 -25.45 2.36 -2.00
N PRO A 57 -26.73 2.70 -2.19
CA PRO A 57 -27.78 2.01 -1.47
C PRO A 57 -27.80 0.57 -2.00
N THR A 58 -27.31 -0.35 -1.17
CA THR A 58 -27.57 -1.78 -1.35
C THR A 58 -29.09 -1.95 -1.36
N LYS A 59 -29.67 -2.14 -2.56
CA LYS A 59 -31.03 -2.68 -2.65
C LYS A 59 -31.01 -4.01 -1.89
N PRO A 60 -31.90 -4.24 -0.91
CA PRO A 60 -32.08 -5.58 -0.38
C PRO A 60 -32.51 -6.46 -1.56
N ALA A 61 -31.81 -7.58 -1.74
CA ALA A 61 -32.33 -8.64 -2.59
C ALA A 61 -33.62 -9.16 -1.93
N CYS A 62 -34.74 -9.06 -2.65
CA CYS A 62 -35.93 -9.86 -2.37
C CYS A 62 -35.65 -11.33 -2.70
#